data_AF-A0A6L6PBT4-F1
#
_entry.id   AF-A0A6L6PBT4-F1
#
_cell.length_a   1.000
_cell.length_b   1.000
_cell.length_c   1.000
_cell.angle_alpha   90.00
_cell.angle_beta   90.00
_cell.angle_gamma   90.00
#
_symmetry.space_group_name_H-M   'P 1'
#
loop_
_entity.id
_entity.type
_entity.pdbx_description
1 polymer ?
#
loop_
_entity_poly.entity_id
_entity_poly.type
_entity_poly.pdbx_seq_one_letter_code
_entity_poly.pdbx_strand_id
1 'polypeptide(L)' 'MTTLLSASYALRRQKIAVERTLYARSAEESLLAARWASAWHKLVQRKLDQDLAARLPARPEFDGFLIEPPSRVLH' A
#
# COMPACT_ATOMS: atom_id res chain seq x y z
N MET A 1 -0.52 12.96 10.34
CA MET A 1 -1.31 12.15 11.32
C MET A 1 -2.63 11.60 10.76
N THR A 2 -2.84 11.55 9.43
CA THR A 2 -4.18 11.23 8.83
C THR A 2 -4.26 9.86 8.13
N THR A 3 -3.13 9.18 7.88
CA THR A 3 -3.06 7.93 7.12
C THR A 3 -3.67 6.75 7.87
N LEU A 4 -3.29 6.56 9.15
CA LEU A 4 -3.76 5.45 9.98
C LEU A 4 -5.27 5.53 10.30
N LEU A 5 -5.81 6.72 10.55
CA LEU A 5 -7.25 6.92 10.73
C LEU A 5 -8.02 6.60 9.44
N SER A 6 -7.49 7.02 8.30
CA SER A 6 -8.05 6.71 6.98
C SER A 6 -7.97 5.21 6.64
N ALA A 7 -6.86 4.54 6.99
CA ALA A 7 -6.69 3.10 6.83
C ALA A 7 -7.65 2.31 7.72
N SER A 8 -7.83 2.73 8.98
CA SER A 8 -8.76 2.12 9.92
C SER A 8 -10.22 2.26 9.45
N TYR A 9 -10.58 3.42 8.91
CA TYR A 9 -11.89 3.62 8.28
C TYR A 9 -12.08 2.71 7.06
N ALA A 10 -11.10 2.63 6.18
CA ALA A 10 -11.15 1.76 5.01
C ALA A 10 -11.26 0.27 5.39
N LEU A 11 -10.54 -0.18 6.42
CA LEU A 11 -10.66 -1.52 6.99
C LEU A 11 -12.07 -1.80 7.53
N ARG A 12 -12.66 -0.85 8.26
CA ARG A 12 -14.05 -0.97 8.74
C ARG A 12 -15.03 -1.14 7.57
N ARG A 13 -14.86 -0.38 6.49
CA ARG A 13 -15.69 -0.49 5.28
C ARG A 13 -15.48 -1.82 4.54
N GLN A 14 -14.25 -2.33 4.51
CA GLN A 14 -13.95 -3.65 3.97
C GLN A 14 -14.69 -4.74 4.75
N LYS A 15 -14.64 -4.72 6.09
CA LYS A 15 -15.36 -5.67 6.95
C LYS A 15 -16.86 -5.69 6.66
N ILE A 16 -17.49 -4.51 6.62
CA ILE A 16 -18.93 -4.39 6.32
C ILE A 16 -19.26 -4.96 4.93
N ALA A 17 -18.41 -4.69 3.93
CA ALA A 17 -18.62 -5.24 2.60
C ALA A 17 -18.52 -6.77 2.59
N VAL A 18 -17.57 -7.36 3.31
CA VAL A 18 -17.45 -8.82 3.48
C VAL A 18 -18.67 -9.39 4.22
N GLU A 19 -19.11 -8.78 5.31
CA GLU A 19 -20.32 -9.20 6.03
C GLU A 19 -21.55 -9.21 5.11
N ARG A 20 -21.66 -8.21 4.22
CA ARG A 20 -22.71 -8.17 3.20
C ARG A 20 -22.61 -9.28 2.16
N THR A 21 -21.42 -9.78 1.84
CA THR A 21 -21.29 -10.95 0.95
C THR A 21 -21.83 -12.22 1.59
N LEU A 22 -21.62 -12.37 2.90
CA LEU A 22 -21.98 -13.57 3.66
C LEU A 22 -23.48 -13.64 3.96
N TYR A 23 -24.11 -12.48 4.22
CA TYR A 23 -25.53 -12.39 4.57
C TYR A 23 -26.43 -11.93 3.42
N ALA A 24 -25.93 -11.93 2.18
CA ALA A 24 -26.72 -11.56 1.00
C ALA A 24 -27.89 -12.53 0.79
N ARG A 25 -29.04 -12.01 0.36
CA ARG A 25 -30.24 -12.83 0.10
C ARG A 25 -30.26 -13.38 -1.32
N SER A 26 -29.41 -12.87 -2.20
CA SER A 26 -29.24 -13.34 -3.57
C SER A 26 -27.76 -13.42 -3.98
N ALA A 27 -27.49 -14.22 -5.01
CA ALA A 27 -26.15 -14.32 -5.59
C ALA A 27 -25.68 -12.98 -6.20
N GLU A 28 -26.59 -12.21 -6.81
CA GLU A 28 -26.28 -10.89 -7.36
C GLU A 28 -25.87 -9.88 -6.28
N GLU A 29 -26.59 -9.86 -5.14
CA GLU A 29 -26.24 -9.04 -3.99
C GLU A 29 -24.88 -9.45 -3.40
N SER A 30 -24.63 -10.75 -3.29
CA SER A 30 -23.35 -11.28 -2.81
C SER A 30 -22.20 -10.86 -3.72
N LEU A 31 -22.38 -10.97 -5.03
CA LEU A 31 -21.38 -10.58 -6.03
C LEU A 31 -21.09 -9.07 -5.97
N LEU A 32 -22.12 -8.23 -5.88
CA LEU A 32 -21.96 -6.78 -5.76
C LEU A 32 -21.19 -6.41 -4.48
N ALA A 33 -21.56 -7.03 -3.36
CA ALA A 33 -20.84 -6.85 -2.10
C ALA A 33 -19.38 -7.30 -2.20
N ALA A 34 -19.08 -8.38 -2.93
CA ALA A 34 -17.73 -8.91 -3.10
C ALA A 34 -16.86 -7.96 -3.94
N ARG A 35 -17.45 -7.31 -4.95
CA ARG A 35 -16.78 -6.24 -5.72
C ARG A 35 -16.41 -5.06 -4.83
N TRP A 36 -17.33 -4.65 -3.94
CA TRP A 36 -17.04 -3.59 -2.96
C TRP A 36 -15.96 -4.01 -1.96
N ALA A 37 -16.01 -5.23 -1.44
CA ALA A 37 -15.00 -5.76 -0.53
C ALA A 37 -13.61 -5.72 -1.18
N SER A 38 -13.52 -6.14 -2.45
CA SER A 38 -12.29 -6.09 -3.24
C SER A 38 -11.78 -4.67 -3.46
N ALA A 39 -12.67 -3.71 -3.74
CA ALA A 39 -12.30 -2.30 -3.91
C ALA A 39 -11.76 -1.69 -2.61
N TRP A 40 -12.43 -1.94 -1.48
CA TRP A 40 -11.97 -1.49 -0.17
C TRP A 40 -10.64 -2.14 0.23
N HIS A 41 -10.46 -3.43 -0.04
CA HIS A 41 -9.21 -4.12 0.20
C HIS A 41 -8.03 -3.48 -0.54
N LYS A 42 -8.19 -3.19 -1.85
CA LYS A 42 -7.15 -2.49 -2.64
C LYS A 42 -6.81 -1.12 -2.06
N LEU A 43 -7.81 -0.37 -1.58
CA LEU A 43 -7.59 0.92 -0.96
C LEU A 43 -6.85 0.81 0.38
N VAL A 44 -7.21 -0.15 1.22
CA VAL A 44 -6.51 -0.45 2.48
C VAL A 44 -5.05 -0.78 2.19
N GLN A 45 -4.80 -1.70 1.25
CA GLN A 45 -3.45 -2.12 0.91
C GLN A 45 -2.58 -0.93 0.49
N ARG A 46 -3.07 -0.09 -0.43
CA ARG A 46 -2.36 1.12 -0.86
C ARG A 46 -2.03 2.07 0.29
N LYS A 47 -2.94 2.22 1.27
CA LYS A 47 -2.69 3.08 2.43
C LYS A 47 -1.64 2.50 3.38
N LEU A 48 -1.64 1.18 3.56
CA LEU A 48 -0.62 0.49 4.34
C LEU A 48 0.74 0.58 3.66
N ASP A 49 0.78 0.41 2.34
CA ASP A 49 2.02 0.54 1.55
C ASP A 49 2.57 1.98 1.64
N GLN A 50 1.70 3.00 1.57
CA GLN A 50 2.07 4.40 1.76
C GLN A 50 2.61 4.68 3.17
N ASP A 51 1.96 4.12 4.20
CA ASP A 51 2.39 4.29 5.58
C ASP A 51 3.73 3.60 5.85
N LEU A 52 3.93 2.41 5.27
CA LEU A 52 5.21 1.71 5.29
C LEU A 52 6.31 2.50 4.58
N ALA A 53 6.04 3.02 3.38
CA ALA A 53 6.97 3.84 2.62
C ALA A 53 7.34 5.14 3.35
N ALA A 54 6.39 5.75 4.07
CA ALA A 54 6.65 6.96 4.86
C ALA A 54 7.47 6.69 6.13
N ARG A 55 7.42 5.46 6.68
CA ARG A 55 8.18 5.06 7.88
C ARG A 55 9.59 4.60 7.54
N LEU A 56 9.81 4.04 6.36
CA LEU A 56 11.14 3.68 5.91
C LEU A 56 11.90 4.97 5.58
N PRO A 57 13.12 5.18 6.11
CA PRO A 57 13.95 6.26 5.63
C PRO A 57 14.15 6.07 4.12
N ALA A 58 14.06 7.17 3.36
CA ALA A 58 14.42 7.16 1.95
C ALA A 58 15.75 6.42 1.84
N ARG A 59 15.76 5.31 1.10
CA ARG A 59 16.96 4.51 0.87
C ARG A 59 18.06 5.51 0.52
N PRO A 60 19.18 5.59 1.26
CA PRO A 60 20.21 6.55 0.91
C PRO A 60 20.53 6.28 -0.55
N GLU A 61 20.24 7.27 -1.39
CA GLU A 61 20.73 7.30 -2.75
C GLU A 61 22.22 7.13 -2.56
N PHE A 62 22.72 5.96 -2.96
CA PHE A 62 24.13 5.62 -2.81
C PHE A 62 24.82 6.56 -3.80
N ASP A 63 25.11 7.78 -3.35
CA ASP A 63 25.90 8.76 -4.07
C ASP A 63 27.24 8.06 -4.29
N GLY A 64 27.39 7.55 -5.50
CA GLY A 64 28.51 6.72 -5.86
C GLY A 64 29.78 7.50 -5.55
N PHE A 65 30.55 7.00 -4.58
CA PHE A 65 31.97 7.28 -4.51
C PHE A 65 32.58 6.80 -5.83
N LEU A 66 32.60 7.68 -6.82
CA LEU A 66 33.52 7.61 -7.95
C LEU A 66 34.91 7.83 -7.36
N ILE A 67 35.54 6.72 -6.96
CA ILE A 67 36.96 6.67 -6.71
C ILE A 67 37.62 7.04 -8.05
N GLU A 68 38.14 8.26 -8.18
CA GLU A 68 38.97 8.62 -9.32
C GLU A 68 40.15 7.63 -9.40
N PRO A 69 40.42 7.02 -10.56
CA PRO A 69 41.60 6.20 -10.72
C PRO A 69 42.86 7.07 -10.65
N PRO A 70 43.94 6.64 -9.99
CA PRO A 70 45.17 7.42 -9.91
C PRO A 70 45.78 7.56 -11.30
N SER A 71 45.92 8.81 -11.75
CA SER A 71 46.63 9.22 -12.95
C SER A 71 48.02 8.57 -12.99
N ARG A 72 48.17 7.53 -13.82
CA ARG A 72 49.49 6.97 -14.16
C ARG A 72 50.18 7.94 -15.11
N VAL A 73 51.02 8.81 -14.55
CA VAL A 73 52.06 9.53 -15.29
C VAL A 73 53.05 8.50 -15.82
N LEU A 74 53.10 8.32 -17.14
CA LEU A 74 54.17 7.58 -17.80
C LEU A 74 55.27 8.59 -18.14
N HIS A 75 56.43 8.40 -17.50
CA HIS A 75 57.72 8.96 -17.89
C HIS A 75 58.31 8.17 -19.06
#